data_AF-A0A9P1D5S6-F1
#
_entry.id   AF-A0A9P1D5S6-F1
#
_cell.length_a   1.000
_cell.length_b   1.000
_cell.length_c   1.000
_cell.angle_alpha   90.00
_cell.angle_beta   90.00
_cell.angle_gamma   90.00
#
_symmetry.space_group_name_H-M   'P 1'
#
loop_
_entity.id
_entity.type
_entity.pdbx_description
1 polymer ?
#
loop_
_entity_poly.entity_id
_entity_poly.type
_entity_poly.pdbx_seq_one_letter_code
_entity_poly.pdbx_strand_id
1 'polypeptide(L)'
;MCPQSRHNAKVQALARRNGVNAVIYQPSQASGRPDQILRSAVEIQASDEHAGCVQLSFHPTHHAGQHYNSVRCCTDEGSGPAELVSFGEIKRRIEDKLRPKDGYAEESEEQPDR
;
A
#
# COMPACT_ATOMS: atom_id res chain seq x y z
N MET A 1 -25.13 -9.12 1.00
CA MET A 1 -24.08 -8.09 0.84
C MET A 1 -22.97 -8.35 1.84
N CYS A 2 -21.72 -8.52 1.40
CA CYS A 2 -20.59 -8.78 2.30
C CYS A 2 -20.24 -7.52 3.12
N PRO A 3 -19.86 -7.65 4.41
CA PRO A 3 -19.47 -6.51 5.26
C PRO A 3 -18.34 -5.66 4.65
N GLN A 4 -17.39 -6.29 3.96
CA GLN A 4 -16.31 -5.62 3.22
C GLN A 4 -16.85 -4.59 2.20
N SER A 5 -17.93 -4.93 1.51
CA SER A 5 -18.52 -4.09 0.45
C SER A 5 -19.13 -2.79 1.00
N ARG A 6 -19.62 -2.79 2.26
CA ARG A 6 -20.18 -1.59 2.90
C ARG A 6 -19.11 -0.57 3.30
N HIS A 7 -17.92 -1.03 3.66
CA HIS A 7 -16.83 -0.13 4.07
C HIS A 7 -16.19 0.55 2.86
N ASN A 8 -16.01 -0.19 1.77
CA ASN A 8 -15.54 0.39 0.50
C ASN A 8 -16.49 1.49 -0.01
N ALA A 9 -17.81 1.35 0.16
CA ALA A 9 -18.78 2.37 -0.22
C ALA A 9 -18.58 3.70 0.55
N LYS A 10 -18.23 3.64 1.84
CA LYS A 10 -17.95 4.85 2.64
C LYS A 10 -16.66 5.53 2.18
N VAL A 11 -15.60 4.75 1.95
CA VAL A 11 -14.33 5.30 1.44
C VAL A 11 -14.54 5.91 0.05
N GLN A 12 -15.30 5.25 -0.81
CA GLN A 12 -15.63 5.76 -2.15
C GLN A 12 -16.41 7.08 -2.10
N ALA A 13 -17.39 7.20 -1.20
CA ALA A 13 -18.14 8.45 -1.02
C ALA A 13 -17.23 9.58 -0.53
N LEU A 14 -16.33 9.30 0.42
CA LEU A 14 -15.36 10.28 0.92
C LEU A 14 -14.33 10.67 -0.14
N ALA A 15 -13.80 9.71 -0.89
CA ALA A 15 -12.85 9.94 -1.97
C ALA A 15 -13.44 10.88 -3.03
N ARG A 16 -14.68 10.59 -3.49
CA ARG A 16 -15.41 11.44 -4.43
C ARG A 16 -15.65 12.85 -3.91
N ARG A 17 -16.08 12.97 -2.64
CA ARG A 17 -16.33 14.29 -2.03
C ARG A 17 -15.07 15.16 -1.98
N ASN A 18 -13.90 14.56 -1.80
CA ASN A 18 -12.63 15.27 -1.67
C ASN A 18 -11.83 15.34 -2.97
N GLY A 19 -12.31 14.76 -4.07
CA GLY A 19 -11.59 14.76 -5.36
C GLY A 19 -10.25 14.01 -5.32
N VAL A 20 -10.15 12.96 -4.50
CA VAL A 20 -8.94 12.13 -4.35
C VAL A 20 -9.24 10.69 -4.69
N ASN A 21 -8.23 9.95 -5.17
CA ASN A 21 -8.29 8.51 -5.30
C ASN A 21 -7.92 7.82 -3.98
N ALA A 22 -8.19 6.52 -3.86
CA ALA A 22 -7.77 5.75 -2.70
C ALA A 22 -7.30 4.34 -3.05
N VAL A 23 -6.29 3.86 -2.33
CA VAL A 23 -5.86 2.46 -2.30
C VAL A 23 -6.11 1.91 -0.91
N ILE A 24 -6.80 0.76 -0.84
CA ILE A 24 -7.03 0.05 0.41
C ILE A 24 -6.28 -1.27 0.37
N TYR A 25 -5.19 -1.36 1.12
CA TYR A 25 -4.46 -2.61 1.31
C TYR A 25 -5.26 -3.57 2.20
N GLN A 26 -5.17 -4.86 1.89
CA GLN A 26 -5.82 -5.93 2.65
C GLN A 26 -4.78 -6.95 3.13
N PRO A 27 -3.95 -6.63 4.16
CA PRO A 27 -2.88 -7.52 4.60
C PRO A 27 -3.35 -8.94 4.94
N SER A 28 -4.57 -9.08 5.47
CA SER A 28 -5.20 -10.39 5.74
C SER A 28 -5.45 -11.25 4.50
N GLN A 29 -5.60 -10.63 3.32
CA GLN A 29 -5.79 -11.31 2.03
C GLN A 29 -4.46 -11.60 1.32
N ALA A 30 -3.37 -10.96 1.75
CA ALA A 30 -2.03 -11.19 1.19
C ALA A 30 -1.33 -12.45 1.76
N SER A 31 -1.96 -13.16 2.71
CA SER A 31 -1.42 -14.38 3.33
C SER A 31 0.03 -14.25 3.82
N GLY A 32 0.39 -13.07 4.35
CA GLY A 32 1.74 -12.77 4.83
C GLY A 32 2.79 -12.53 3.75
N ARG A 33 2.42 -12.50 2.46
CA ARG A 33 3.32 -12.29 1.33
C ARG A 33 3.29 -10.83 0.85
N PRO A 34 4.39 -10.06 1.01
CA PRO A 34 4.43 -8.65 0.62
C PRO A 34 4.15 -8.41 -0.87
N ASP A 35 4.59 -9.32 -1.75
CA ASP A 35 4.35 -9.27 -3.20
C ASP A 35 2.86 -9.41 -3.60
N GLN A 36 2.01 -9.84 -2.67
CA GLN A 36 0.57 -10.00 -2.90
C GLN A 36 -0.26 -8.84 -2.39
N ILE A 37 0.35 -7.89 -1.69
CA ILE A 37 -0.39 -6.79 -1.06
C ILE A 37 -1.06 -5.88 -2.09
N LEU A 38 -0.39 -5.64 -3.23
CA LEU A 38 -0.98 -4.88 -4.34
C LEU A 38 -2.07 -5.65 -5.07
N ARG A 39 -1.88 -6.97 -5.27
CA ARG A 39 -2.84 -7.82 -5.99
C ARG A 39 -4.18 -7.95 -5.27
N SER A 40 -4.15 -7.84 -3.95
CA SER A 40 -5.32 -7.90 -3.08
C SER A 40 -5.84 -6.51 -2.66
N ALA A 41 -5.19 -5.42 -3.12
CA ALA A 41 -5.62 -4.08 -2.81
C ALA A 41 -6.94 -3.74 -3.53
N VAL A 42 -7.77 -2.93 -2.87
CA VAL A 42 -8.96 -2.34 -3.50
C VAL A 42 -8.60 -0.94 -3.98
N GLU A 43 -8.76 -0.74 -5.27
CA GLU A 43 -8.53 0.55 -5.93
C GLU A 43 -9.85 1.30 -6.04
N ILE A 44 -9.86 2.55 -5.60
CA ILE A 44 -11.00 3.45 -5.70
C ILE A 44 -10.59 4.64 -6.55
N GLN A 45 -11.02 4.61 -7.81
CA GLN A 45 -10.87 5.72 -8.74
C GLN A 45 -12.09 6.63 -8.64
N ALA A 46 -11.91 7.76 -7.94
CA ALA A 46 -12.96 8.73 -7.65
C ALA A 46 -12.75 10.08 -8.34
N SER A 47 -11.54 10.32 -8.86
CA SER A 47 -11.17 11.46 -9.68
C SER A 47 -10.37 10.99 -10.90
N ASP A 48 -9.76 11.94 -11.63
CA ASP A 48 -8.79 11.65 -12.68
C ASP A 48 -7.58 10.84 -12.16
N GLU A 49 -6.82 10.25 -13.08
CA GLU A 49 -5.69 9.36 -12.75
C GLU A 49 -4.47 10.08 -12.14
N HIS A 50 -4.38 11.40 -12.31
CA HIS A 50 -3.31 12.24 -11.77
C HIS A 50 -3.66 12.86 -10.42
N ALA A 51 -4.92 12.81 -10.02
CA ALA A 51 -5.38 13.26 -8.72
C ALA A 51 -4.64 12.54 -7.58
N GLY A 52 -4.45 13.29 -6.49
CA GLY A 52 -3.84 12.76 -5.27
C GLY A 52 -4.55 11.51 -4.77
N CYS A 53 -3.77 10.56 -4.27
CA CYS A 53 -4.27 9.27 -3.83
C CYS A 53 -3.91 9.02 -2.37
N VAL A 54 -4.92 8.71 -1.55
CA VAL A 54 -4.72 8.32 -0.16
C VAL A 54 -4.49 6.81 -0.04
N GLN A 55 -3.67 6.42 0.93
CA GLN A 55 -3.33 5.03 1.18
C GLN A 55 -3.89 4.60 2.54
N LEU A 56 -4.65 3.51 2.54
CA LEU A 56 -5.29 2.95 3.73
C LEU A 56 -4.96 1.48 3.87
N SER A 57 -4.86 0.98 5.10
CA SER A 57 -4.79 -0.45 5.40
C SER A 57 -6.04 -0.86 6.17
N PHE A 58 -6.74 -1.89 5.68
CA PHE A 58 -7.93 -2.42 6.34
C PHE A 58 -7.61 -3.68 7.16
N HIS A 59 -7.98 -3.66 8.44
CA HIS A 59 -7.77 -4.76 9.37
C HIS A 59 -9.12 -5.31 9.86
N PRO A 60 -9.53 -6.52 9.41
CA PRO A 60 -10.86 -7.06 9.74
C PRO A 60 -10.96 -7.63 11.16
N THR A 61 -9.86 -8.06 11.77
CA THR A 61 -9.85 -8.90 12.99
C THR A 61 -8.89 -8.40 14.08
N HIS A 62 -8.71 -7.10 14.21
CA HIS A 62 -7.85 -6.56 15.26
C HIS A 62 -8.57 -6.49 16.61
N HIS A 63 -7.82 -6.39 17.71
CA HIS A 63 -8.37 -6.35 19.08
C HIS A 63 -9.44 -5.27 19.33
N ALA A 64 -9.48 -4.21 18.51
CA ALA A 64 -10.46 -3.11 18.58
C ALA A 64 -11.60 -3.23 17.55
N GLY A 65 -11.70 -4.37 16.85
CA GLY A 65 -12.64 -4.59 15.75
C GLY A 65 -12.12 -4.14 14.38
N GLN A 66 -13.05 -4.01 13.44
CA GLN A 66 -12.77 -3.60 12.06
C GLN A 66 -12.36 -2.13 12.01
N HIS A 67 -11.18 -1.85 11.48
CA HIS A 67 -10.69 -0.47 11.40
C HIS A 67 -9.75 -0.25 10.21
N TYR A 68 -9.54 1.03 9.92
CA TYR A 68 -8.61 1.51 8.90
C TYR A 68 -7.46 2.25 9.57
N ASN A 69 -6.25 2.02 9.07
CA ASN A 69 -5.09 2.84 9.39
C ASN A 69 -4.66 3.62 8.14
N SER A 70 -4.23 4.87 8.33
CA SER A 70 -3.52 5.58 7.27
C SER A 70 -2.15 4.94 7.03
N VAL A 71 -1.75 4.89 5.77
CA VAL A 71 -0.43 4.41 5.37
C VAL A 71 0.33 5.59 4.78
N ARG A 72 1.57 5.77 5.21
CA ARG A 72 2.51 6.76 4.67
C ARG A 72 3.67 6.04 3.99
N CYS A 73 4.27 6.68 2.98
CA CYS A 73 5.50 6.17 2.38
C CYS A 73 6.65 6.27 3.38
N CYS A 74 7.61 5.36 3.33
CA CYS A 74 8.75 5.33 4.27
C CYS A 74 9.69 6.56 4.17
N THR A 75 9.54 7.37 3.12
CA THR A 75 10.26 8.64 2.92
C THR A 75 9.50 9.84 3.49
N ASP A 76 8.32 9.62 4.09
CA ASP A 76 7.53 10.64 4.77
C ASP A 76 8.07 10.81 6.20
N GLU A 77 8.65 11.97 6.48
CA GLU A 77 9.23 12.33 7.79
C GLU A 77 8.17 12.50 8.90
N GLY A 78 6.89 12.31 8.60
CA GLY A 78 5.79 12.44 9.57
C GLY A 78 5.43 13.88 9.91
N SER A 79 6.21 14.86 9.45
CA SER A 79 5.97 16.29 9.70
C SER A 79 4.94 16.83 8.71
N GLY A 80 3.72 17.06 9.18
CA GLY A 80 2.65 17.66 8.40
C GLY A 80 1.81 16.68 7.56
N PRO A 81 1.04 17.20 6.59
CA PRO A 81 0.21 16.39 5.70
C PRO A 81 1.09 15.43 4.89
N ALA A 82 0.64 14.18 4.77
CA ALA A 82 1.31 13.21 3.89
C ALA A 82 1.31 13.72 2.44
N GLU A 83 2.41 13.48 1.73
CA GLU A 83 2.52 13.79 0.30
C GLU A 83 1.42 13.05 -0.47
N LEU A 84 0.56 13.79 -1.16
CA LEU A 84 -0.45 13.21 -2.03
C LEU A 84 0.16 12.98 -3.41
N VAL A 85 0.46 11.73 -3.68
CA VAL A 85 0.94 11.27 -4.98
C VAL A 85 -0.17 10.58 -5.77
N SER A 86 -0.03 10.52 -7.08
CA SER A 86 -1.00 9.81 -7.93
C SER A 86 -0.98 8.31 -7.68
N PHE A 87 -2.02 7.64 -8.15
CA PHE A 87 -2.14 6.19 -8.02
C PHE A 87 -1.01 5.44 -8.74
N GLY A 88 -0.66 5.87 -9.95
CA GLY A 88 0.45 5.29 -10.71
C GLY A 88 1.79 5.45 -9.98
N GLU A 89 2.00 6.57 -9.30
CA GLU A 89 3.21 6.81 -8.53
C GLU A 89 3.31 5.89 -7.30
N ILE A 90 2.19 5.64 -6.61
CA ILE A 90 2.14 4.69 -5.48
C ILE A 90 2.52 3.27 -5.95
N LYS A 91 1.91 2.80 -7.05
CA LYS A 91 2.21 1.49 -7.63
C LYS A 91 3.68 1.35 -7.96
N ARG A 92 4.24 2.32 -8.69
CA ARG A 92 5.67 2.38 -9.05
C ARG A 92 6.57 2.28 -7.81
N ARG A 93 6.31 3.09 -6.78
CA ARG A 93 7.10 3.09 -5.54
C ARG A 93 7.08 1.72 -4.84
N ILE A 94 5.95 1.02 -4.84
CA ILE A 94 5.82 -0.29 -4.20
C ILE A 94 6.52 -1.36 -5.04
N GLU A 95 6.31 -1.36 -6.35
CA GLU A 95 6.99 -2.27 -7.28
C GLU A 95 8.51 -2.12 -7.15
N ASP A 96 9.04 -0.89 -7.16
CA ASP A 96 10.47 -0.62 -6.98
C ASP A 96 11.03 -1.18 -5.65
N LYS A 97 10.24 -1.16 -4.58
CA LYS A 97 10.64 -1.71 -3.27
C LYS A 97 10.54 -3.23 -3.19
N LEU A 98 9.67 -3.84 -3.99
CA LEU A 98 9.47 -5.29 -4.05
C LEU A 98 10.36 -5.98 -5.08
N ARG A 99 11.00 -5.23 -5.98
CA ARG A 99 11.99 -5.79 -6.91
C ARG A 99 13.14 -6.40 -6.11
N PRO A 100 13.59 -7.63 -6.46
CA PRO A 100 14.82 -8.19 -5.92
C PRO A 100 15.95 -7.19 -6.13
N LYS A 101 16.73 -6.91 -5.07
CA LYS A 101 18.00 -6.21 -5.24
C LYS A 101 18.96 -7.19 -5.89
N ASP A 102 19.07 -7.15 -7.22
CA ASP A 102 20.14 -7.86 -7.90
C ASP A 102 21.49 -7.27 -7.42
N GLY A 103 22.26 -8.05 -6.65
CA GLY A 103 23.63 -7.71 -6.29
C GLY A 103 23.99 -7.78 -4.80
N TYR A 104 24.03 -8.99 -4.25
CA TYR A 104 25.19 -9.37 -3.43
C TYR A 104 25.91 -10.46 -4.22
N ALA A 105 26.98 -10.09 -4.92
CA ALA A 105 27.99 -11.06 -5.28
C ALA A 105 28.58 -11.56 -3.96
N GLU A 106 28.37 -12.84 -3.64
CA GLU A 106 29.20 -13.50 -2.64
C GLU A 106 30.62 -13.51 -3.21
N GLU A 107 31.46 -12.57 -2.76
CA GLU A 107 32.91 -12.77 -2.81
C GLU A 107 33.20 -14.01 -1.99
N SER A 108 33.40 -15.13 -2.70
CA SER A 108 33.97 -16.33 -2.12
C SER A 108 35.42 -15.99 -1.78
N GLU A 109 35.70 -15.70 -0.51
CA GLU A 109 37.07 -15.72 0.00
C GLU A 109 37.56 -17.18 -0.06
N GLU A 110 38.23 -17.52 -1.14
CA GLU A 110 39.04 -18.73 -1.24
C GLU A 110 40.21 -18.57 -0.23
N GLN A 111 40.06 -19.16 0.95
CA GLN A 111 41.16 -19.27 1.91
C GLN A 111 42.23 -20.20 1.32
N PRO A 112 43.50 -19.76 1.17
CA PRO A 112 44.56 -20.66 0.77
C PRO A 112 44.86 -21.67 1.89
N ASP A 113 44.85 -22.94 1.50
CA ASP A 113 45.19 -24.13 2.27
C ASP A 113 46.56 -23.94 2.98
N ARG A 114 46.64 -24.32 4.26
CA ARG A 114 47.88 -24.31 5.05
C ARG A 114 48.51 -25.69 5.11
#